data_AF-A0A9E0LHT0-F1
#
_entry.id   AF-A0A9E0LHT0-F1
#
_cell.length_a   1.000
_cell.length_b   1.000
_cell.length_c   1.000
_cell.angle_alpha   90.00
_cell.angle_beta   90.00
_cell.angle_gamma   90.00
#
_symmetry.space_group_name_H-M   'P 1'
#
loop_
_entity.id
_entity.type
_entity.pdbx_description
1 polymer ?
#
loop_
_entity_poly.entity_id
_entity_poly.type
_entity_poly.pdbx_seq_one_letter_code
_entity_poly.pdbx_strand_id
1 'polypeptide(L)'
;MFSVKSFGDQAGAFSLAVSLQLLCTATTVITVATTPALAAGADTATTVSKATAAAPVSGATLKKRTANDAEQMNPQSMLSDLRDTRLTLNQLKQQAVNLFLEATRTRMTVNDAPIEQSPTAISLPLFDNKVKYLAPRKEWLVLYVNTLEPIVHLLSEDINDVDTNGRNVTKVIEERINPLWMTWRDQVIAINKSLDQVHGSMPVGDEEESADSNSVIAKAALDMFQRAEELEKVRYRAALILIEEYKKDAATKGTSASPATK
;
A
#
# COMPACT_ATOMS: atom_id res chain seq x y z
N MET A 1 40.27 2.05 56.82
CA MET A 1 41.43 1.31 56.30
C MET A 1 40.90 0.22 55.39
N PHE A 2 41.26 0.29 54.08
CA PHE A 2 41.19 -0.73 53.03
C PHE A 2 39.80 -1.30 52.64
N SER A 3 39.44 -1.53 51.39
CA SER A 3 40.07 -1.23 50.09
C SER A 3 38.98 -1.42 49.02
N VAL A 4 38.95 -0.50 48.05
CA VAL A 4 38.21 -0.63 46.80
C VAL A 4 38.82 -1.76 45.97
N LYS A 5 37.99 -2.58 45.31
CA LYS A 5 38.41 -3.38 44.15
C LYS A 5 37.43 -3.20 43.00
N SER A 6 37.94 -2.47 42.02
CA SER A 6 37.52 -2.33 40.64
C SER A 6 37.40 -3.70 39.95
N PHE A 7 36.29 -3.94 39.25
CA PHE A 7 36.21 -4.92 38.18
C PHE A 7 36.23 -4.18 36.86
N GLY A 8 37.33 -4.38 36.12
CA GLY A 8 37.55 -3.82 34.80
C GLY A 8 36.69 -4.52 33.76
N ASP A 9 36.01 -3.71 32.97
CA ASP A 9 35.28 -4.10 31.78
C ASP A 9 36.21 -3.92 30.58
N GLN A 10 36.69 -5.02 30.00
CA GLN A 10 37.48 -5.00 28.77
C GLN A 10 37.15 -6.24 27.93
N ALA A 11 36.16 -6.09 27.06
CA ALA A 11 35.95 -6.90 25.88
C ALA A 11 35.45 -5.91 24.81
N GLY A 12 36.14 -5.66 23.72
CA GLY A 12 36.73 -6.62 22.80
C GLY A 12 36.20 -6.21 21.43
N ALA A 13 36.85 -5.21 20.83
CA ALA A 13 36.53 -4.72 19.51
C ALA A 13 36.75 -5.84 18.48
N PHE A 14 35.67 -6.33 17.87
CA PHE A 14 35.74 -7.11 16.63
C PHE A 14 35.08 -6.29 15.52
N SER A 15 35.95 -5.53 14.86
CA SER A 15 35.70 -4.94 13.55
C SER A 15 35.78 -6.06 12.51
N LEU A 16 34.69 -6.28 11.77
CA LEU A 16 34.70 -7.11 10.57
C LEU A 16 33.97 -6.34 9.48
N ALA A 17 34.75 -5.49 8.81
CA ALA A 17 34.38 -4.85 7.57
C ALA A 17 34.30 -5.91 6.47
N VAL A 18 33.11 -6.10 5.90
CA VAL A 18 32.94 -6.81 4.64
C VAL A 18 32.60 -5.77 3.58
N SER A 19 33.65 -5.31 2.90
CA SER A 19 33.56 -4.52 1.68
C SER A 19 33.19 -5.45 0.52
N LEU A 20 31.99 -5.29 -0.05
CA LEU A 20 31.69 -5.85 -1.36
C LEU A 20 31.46 -4.69 -2.34
N GLN A 21 32.52 -4.36 -3.07
CA GLN A 21 32.48 -3.50 -4.23
C GLN A 21 31.84 -4.28 -5.37
N LEU A 22 30.76 -3.74 -5.95
CA LEU A 22 30.34 -4.12 -7.30
C LEU A 22 30.26 -2.87 -8.16
N LEU A 23 31.30 -2.73 -8.99
CA LEU A 23 31.31 -1.86 -10.17
C LEU A 23 30.21 -2.32 -11.13
N CYS A 24 29.32 -1.40 -11.51
CA CYS A 24 28.66 -1.44 -12.81
C CYS A 24 28.63 0.00 -13.35
N THR A 25 29.66 0.34 -14.11
CA THR A 25 29.71 1.53 -14.96
C THR A 25 28.77 1.33 -16.14
N ALA A 26 27.65 2.05 -16.16
CA ALA A 26 26.83 2.24 -17.37
C ALA A 26 26.87 3.72 -17.75
N THR A 27 27.86 4.05 -18.58
CA THR A 27 28.02 5.33 -19.25
C THR A 27 26.81 5.58 -20.15
N THR A 28 25.89 6.44 -19.72
CA THR A 28 24.80 6.91 -20.60
C THR A 28 25.15 8.32 -21.05
N VAL A 29 25.41 8.42 -22.35
CA VAL A 29 25.74 9.65 -23.08
C VAL A 29 24.57 10.63 -22.99
N ILE A 30 24.85 11.84 -22.53
CA ILE A 30 23.94 12.98 -22.56
C ILE A 30 23.91 13.51 -24.00
N THR A 31 22.84 13.24 -24.74
CA THR A 31 22.52 13.99 -25.96
C THR A 31 21.63 15.18 -25.58
N VAL A 32 22.22 16.38 -25.70
CA VAL A 32 21.53 17.66 -25.55
C VAL A 32 20.59 17.84 -26.74
N ALA A 33 19.28 17.71 -26.52
CA ALA A 33 18.28 18.11 -27.50
C ALA A 33 18.01 19.61 -27.33
N THR A 34 18.29 20.34 -28.40
CA THR A 34 18.15 21.77 -28.58
C THR A 34 16.68 22.22 -28.49
N THR A 35 16.44 23.27 -27.71
CA THR A 35 15.20 24.06 -27.73
C THR A 35 15.14 24.89 -29.03
N PRO A 36 14.02 24.90 -29.77
CA PRO A 36 13.77 25.96 -30.72
C PRO A 36 13.16 27.17 -29.99
N ALA A 37 13.89 28.28 -30.05
CA ALA A 37 13.37 29.60 -29.75
C ALA A 37 12.25 29.97 -30.74
N LEU A 38 11.17 30.57 -30.24
CA LEU A 38 10.26 31.37 -31.06
C LEU A 38 10.05 32.75 -30.44
N ALA A 39 9.96 33.72 -31.34
CA ALA A 39 10.23 35.13 -31.17
C ALA A 39 9.16 35.93 -30.43
N ALA A 40 9.60 37.13 -30.01
CA ALA A 40 8.83 38.20 -29.41
C ALA A 40 7.77 38.80 -30.34
N GLY A 41 6.71 39.37 -29.74
CA GLY A 41 5.85 40.36 -30.40
C GLY A 41 4.48 40.61 -29.76
N ALA A 42 4.40 41.70 -28.98
CA ALA A 42 3.28 42.64 -28.79
C ALA A 42 1.98 42.25 -28.03
N ASP A 43 1.82 42.97 -26.91
CA ASP A 43 0.62 43.49 -26.23
C ASP A 43 -0.78 43.10 -26.73
N THR A 44 -1.60 42.56 -25.82
CA THR A 44 -2.95 43.08 -25.55
C THR A 44 -3.51 42.55 -24.23
N ALA A 45 -4.17 43.45 -23.50
CA ALA A 45 -4.79 43.22 -22.21
C ALA A 45 -6.03 42.29 -22.26
N THR A 46 -6.40 41.80 -21.08
CA THR A 46 -7.74 41.29 -20.69
C THR A 46 -8.04 39.82 -21.02
N THR A 47 -7.85 38.92 -20.05
CA THR A 47 -8.90 38.12 -19.40
C THR A 47 -8.29 37.11 -18.42
N VAL A 48 -8.65 37.24 -17.14
CA VAL A 48 -8.43 36.21 -16.12
C VAL A 48 -9.38 35.06 -16.44
N SER A 49 -8.88 34.06 -17.17
CA SER A 49 -9.58 32.81 -17.43
C SER A 49 -8.89 31.68 -16.69
N LYS A 50 -9.53 31.27 -15.60
CA LYS A 50 -9.77 29.88 -15.22
C LYS A 50 -8.55 28.96 -15.32
N ALA A 51 -7.89 28.73 -14.18
CA ALA A 51 -6.92 27.66 -14.00
C ALA A 51 -7.50 26.34 -14.53
N THR A 52 -6.92 25.88 -15.63
CA THR A 52 -7.20 24.60 -16.26
C THR A 52 -6.90 23.52 -15.23
N ALA A 53 -7.96 22.89 -14.73
CA ALA A 53 -7.86 21.66 -13.96
C ALA A 53 -6.95 20.70 -14.73
N ALA A 54 -5.89 20.24 -14.08
CA ALA A 54 -5.07 19.15 -14.57
C ALA A 54 -6.01 18.01 -14.97
N ALA A 55 -5.89 17.56 -16.22
CA ALA A 55 -6.62 16.42 -16.72
C ALA A 55 -6.46 15.25 -15.73
N PRO A 56 -7.54 14.53 -15.38
CA PRO A 56 -7.42 13.36 -14.55
C PRO A 56 -6.48 12.40 -15.26
N VAL A 57 -5.36 12.10 -14.62
CA VAL A 57 -4.46 11.01 -15.03
C VAL A 57 -5.37 9.82 -15.23
N SER A 58 -5.45 9.33 -16.48
CA SER A 58 -6.23 8.18 -16.94
C SER A 58 -6.41 7.15 -15.83
N GLY A 59 -7.47 7.33 -15.04
CA GLY A 59 -7.82 6.43 -13.96
C GLY A 59 -8.16 5.11 -14.60
N ALA A 60 -7.61 4.03 -14.06
CA ALA A 60 -8.18 2.72 -14.29
C ALA A 60 -9.69 2.86 -14.02
N THR A 61 -10.51 2.80 -15.07
CA THR A 61 -11.96 2.87 -14.93
C THR A 61 -12.35 1.64 -14.14
N LEU A 62 -12.55 1.81 -12.84
CA LEU A 62 -12.93 0.75 -11.93
C LEU A 62 -14.31 0.27 -12.36
N LYS A 63 -14.35 -0.87 -13.05
CA LYS A 63 -15.59 -1.50 -13.47
C LYS A 63 -16.28 -2.03 -12.22
N LYS A 64 -17.32 -1.33 -11.79
CA LYS A 64 -18.37 -1.89 -10.94
C LYS A 64 -18.85 -3.20 -11.58
N ARG A 65 -18.83 -4.33 -10.86
CA ARG A 65 -19.43 -5.56 -11.37
C ARG A 65 -20.92 -5.30 -11.62
N THR A 66 -21.33 -5.50 -12.86
CA THR A 66 -22.73 -5.57 -13.26
C THR A 66 -22.91 -6.88 -14.01
N ALA A 67 -23.20 -7.96 -13.28
CA ALA A 67 -23.65 -9.21 -13.86
C ALA A 67 -24.45 -9.96 -12.80
N ASN A 68 -25.69 -10.33 -13.13
CA ASN A 68 -26.52 -11.33 -12.46
C ASN A 68 -25.74 -12.27 -11.50
N ASP A 69 -25.70 -11.95 -10.21
CA ASP A 69 -24.78 -12.53 -9.20
C ASP A 69 -25.02 -14.02 -8.86
N ALA A 70 -25.95 -14.67 -9.57
CA ALA A 70 -26.25 -16.09 -9.40
C ALA A 70 -25.35 -17.02 -10.24
N GLU A 71 -24.69 -16.53 -11.29
CA GLU A 71 -23.81 -17.37 -12.10
C GLU A 71 -22.44 -17.54 -11.44
N GLN A 72 -22.01 -18.79 -11.32
CA GLN A 72 -20.68 -19.13 -10.83
C GLN A 72 -19.62 -18.43 -11.71
N MET A 73 -18.86 -17.50 -11.12
CA MET A 73 -17.77 -16.85 -11.85
C MET A 73 -16.83 -17.92 -12.42
N ASN A 74 -16.48 -17.76 -13.69
CA ASN A 74 -15.53 -18.68 -14.30
C ASN A 74 -14.18 -18.62 -13.54
N PRO A 75 -13.45 -19.75 -13.45
CA PRO A 75 -12.17 -19.85 -12.74
C PRO A 75 -11.16 -18.75 -13.08
N GLN A 76 -11.07 -18.40 -14.37
CA GLN A 76 -10.14 -17.39 -14.87
C GLN A 76 -10.48 -15.99 -14.35
N SER A 77 -11.77 -15.66 -14.26
CA SER A 77 -12.24 -14.38 -13.74
C SER A 77 -11.91 -14.25 -12.26
N MET A 78 -12.18 -15.29 -11.45
CA MET A 78 -11.84 -15.26 -10.02
C MET A 78 -10.33 -15.09 -9.79
N LEU A 79 -9.50 -15.78 -10.57
CA LEU A 79 -8.04 -15.64 -10.49
C LEU A 79 -7.55 -14.27 -10.98
N SER A 80 -8.21 -13.70 -11.99
CA SER A 80 -7.94 -12.33 -12.45
C SER A 80 -8.29 -11.31 -11.38
N ASP A 81 -9.42 -11.46 -10.70
CA ASP A 81 -9.82 -10.55 -9.63
C ASP A 81 -8.85 -10.61 -8.45
N LEU A 82 -8.40 -11.81 -8.06
CA LEU A 82 -7.34 -11.93 -7.07
C LEU A 82 -6.04 -11.29 -7.55
N ARG A 83 -5.68 -11.39 -8.83
CA ARG A 83 -4.50 -10.69 -9.38
C ARG A 83 -4.69 -9.18 -9.27
N ASP A 84 -5.85 -8.64 -9.60
CA ASP A 84 -6.10 -7.20 -9.62
C ASP A 84 -6.16 -6.63 -8.20
N THR A 85 -6.69 -7.39 -7.25
CA THR A 85 -6.65 -7.10 -5.81
C THR A 85 -5.23 -6.83 -5.31
N ARG A 86 -4.21 -7.51 -5.86
CA ARG A 86 -2.80 -7.26 -5.51
C ARG A 86 -2.37 -5.82 -5.80
N LEU A 87 -2.86 -5.23 -6.90
CA LEU A 87 -2.55 -3.84 -7.25
C LEU A 87 -3.16 -2.90 -6.21
N THR A 88 -4.42 -3.12 -5.86
CA THR A 88 -5.15 -2.37 -4.83
C THR A 88 -4.44 -2.42 -3.48
N LEU A 89 -4.01 -3.60 -3.03
CA LEU A 89 -3.26 -3.76 -1.78
C LEU A 89 -1.88 -3.09 -1.82
N ASN A 90 -1.20 -3.10 -2.97
CA ASN A 90 0.08 -2.38 -3.11
C ASN A 90 -0.10 -0.86 -3.05
N GLN A 91 -1.17 -0.33 -3.67
CA GLN A 91 -1.50 1.09 -3.57
C GLN A 91 -1.82 1.48 -2.13
N LEU A 92 -2.63 0.68 -1.43
CA LEU A 92 -2.94 0.86 0.00
C LEU A 92 -1.66 0.92 0.84
N LYS A 93 -0.74 -0.04 0.67
CA LYS A 93 0.55 -0.03 1.36
C LYS A 93 1.37 1.22 1.07
N GLN A 94 1.47 1.62 -0.20
CA GLN A 94 2.26 2.80 -0.56
C GLN A 94 1.69 4.09 0.05
N GLN A 95 0.36 4.24 0.07
CA GLN A 95 -0.26 5.41 0.70
C GLN A 95 -0.12 5.38 2.22
N ALA A 96 -0.18 4.20 2.84
CA ALA A 96 0.14 4.05 4.26
C ALA A 96 1.59 4.46 4.57
N VAL A 97 2.56 4.08 3.74
CA VAL A 97 3.95 4.55 3.85
C VAL A 97 4.03 6.08 3.74
N ASN A 98 3.35 6.68 2.77
CA ASN A 98 3.35 8.13 2.58
C ASN A 98 2.75 8.88 3.79
N LEU A 99 1.63 8.39 4.34
CA LEU A 99 1.02 8.92 5.56
C LEU A 99 1.98 8.84 6.75
N PHE A 100 2.64 7.70 6.93
CA PHE A 100 3.62 7.50 7.98
C PHE A 100 4.75 8.52 7.86
N LEU A 101 5.33 8.67 6.67
CA LEU A 101 6.44 9.59 6.42
C LEU A 101 6.04 11.05 6.64
N GLU A 102 4.81 11.45 6.30
CA GLU A 102 4.31 12.79 6.59
C GLU A 102 4.16 13.01 8.10
N ALA A 103 3.64 12.02 8.82
CA ALA A 103 3.47 12.07 10.28
C ALA A 103 4.80 11.98 11.05
N THR A 104 5.83 11.39 10.46
CA THR A 104 7.18 11.28 11.07
C THR A 104 8.19 12.23 10.44
N ARG A 105 7.72 13.30 9.79
CA ARG A 105 8.58 14.26 9.11
C ARG A 105 9.42 15.05 10.12
N THR A 106 10.72 15.13 9.90
CA THR A 106 11.64 15.93 10.72
C THR A 106 12.19 17.12 9.92
N ARG A 107 12.77 18.10 10.62
CA ARG A 107 13.47 19.20 9.97
C ARG A 107 14.86 18.72 9.54
N MET A 108 15.16 18.83 8.25
CA MET A 108 16.51 18.58 7.75
C MET A 108 17.46 19.72 8.13
N THR A 109 18.70 19.37 8.47
CA THR A 109 19.80 20.28 8.76
C THR A 109 20.87 20.19 7.68
N VAL A 110 21.78 21.17 7.64
CA VAL A 110 22.90 21.20 6.68
C VAL A 110 23.88 20.03 6.83
N ASN A 111 23.83 19.32 7.96
CA ASN A 111 24.70 18.18 8.25
C ASN A 111 24.03 16.84 7.95
N ASP A 112 22.74 16.84 7.59
CA ASP A 112 22.01 15.60 7.34
C ASP A 112 22.37 15.05 5.95
N ALA A 113 22.50 13.73 5.86
CA ALA A 113 22.67 13.07 4.57
C ALA A 113 21.40 13.26 3.71
N PRO A 114 21.56 13.49 2.39
CA PRO A 114 20.42 13.52 1.47
C PRO A 114 19.63 12.21 1.54
N ILE A 115 18.31 12.31 1.51
CA ILE A 115 17.43 11.15 1.38
C ILE A 115 17.38 10.76 -0.10
N GLU A 116 18.13 9.71 -0.48
CA GLU A 116 18.21 9.27 -1.87
C GLU A 116 16.95 8.54 -2.35
N GLN A 117 16.29 7.80 -1.46
CA GLN A 117 15.09 7.02 -1.77
C GLN A 117 14.11 7.04 -0.60
N SER A 118 12.82 7.13 -0.92
CA SER A 118 11.76 6.90 0.06
C SER A 118 11.69 5.42 0.42
N PRO A 119 11.46 5.06 1.70
CA PRO A 119 11.27 3.68 2.09
C PRO A 119 10.04 3.08 1.39
N THR A 120 10.09 1.79 1.11
CA THR A 120 8.98 1.01 0.53
C THR A 120 8.20 0.21 1.57
N ALA A 121 8.68 0.18 2.81
CA ALA A 121 8.07 -0.51 3.94
C ALA A 121 8.25 0.31 5.22
N ILE A 122 7.31 0.16 6.15
CA ILE A 122 7.34 0.83 7.45
C ILE A 122 7.23 -0.18 8.59
N SER A 123 7.79 0.17 9.75
CA SER A 123 7.80 -0.67 10.94
C SER A 123 7.86 0.21 12.19
N LEU A 124 7.45 -0.35 13.34
CA LEU A 124 7.41 0.38 14.59
C LEU A 124 8.76 1.04 14.99
N PRO A 125 9.93 0.41 14.79
CA PRO A 125 11.22 1.04 15.09
C PRO A 125 11.52 2.33 14.32
N LEU A 126 10.84 2.58 13.20
CA LEU A 126 10.98 3.85 12.46
C LEU A 126 10.23 5.02 13.13
N PHE A 127 9.38 4.72 14.11
CA PHE A 127 8.64 5.71 14.88
C PHE A 127 9.32 5.93 16.23
N ASP A 128 9.87 7.12 16.45
CA ASP A 128 10.51 7.52 17.69
C ASP A 128 9.69 8.60 18.41
N ASN A 129 9.03 8.20 19.51
CA ASN A 129 8.24 9.11 20.34
C ASN A 129 9.08 10.20 21.04
N LYS A 130 10.40 10.10 21.03
CA LYS A 130 11.30 11.10 21.63
C LYS A 130 11.70 12.19 20.65
N VAL A 131 11.45 12.00 19.35
CA VAL A 131 11.77 12.97 18.31
C VAL A 131 10.62 13.98 18.19
N LYS A 132 10.96 15.27 18.14
CA LYS A 132 10.00 16.31 17.80
C LYS A 132 9.78 16.32 16.29
N TYR A 133 8.67 15.72 15.86
CA TYR A 133 8.23 15.77 14.47
C TYR A 133 7.63 17.13 14.12
N LEU A 134 7.65 17.46 12.83
CA LEU A 134 6.96 18.62 12.28
C LEU A 134 5.47 18.32 12.17
N ALA A 135 4.64 19.35 12.32
CA ALA A 135 3.20 19.23 12.12
C ALA A 135 2.90 18.60 10.73
N PRO A 136 1.95 17.67 10.63
CA PRO A 136 1.60 17.05 9.36
C PRO A 136 0.92 18.10 8.50
N ARG A 137 1.26 18.14 7.21
CA ARG A 137 0.67 19.11 6.30
C ARG A 137 -0.72 18.65 5.88
N LYS A 138 -1.72 19.48 6.16
CA LYS A 138 -3.14 19.16 5.92
C LYS A 138 -3.41 18.79 4.46
N GLU A 139 -2.84 19.52 3.50
CA GLU A 139 -3.03 19.28 2.08
C GLU A 139 -2.52 17.90 1.63
N TRP A 140 -1.42 17.43 2.23
CA TRP A 140 -0.86 16.10 1.95
C TRP A 140 -1.71 15.01 2.60
N LEU A 141 -2.16 15.21 3.84
CA LEU A 141 -3.08 14.27 4.48
C LEU A 141 -4.38 14.12 3.71
N VAL A 142 -5.00 15.23 3.28
CA VAL A 142 -6.20 15.22 2.44
C VAL A 142 -5.95 14.48 1.14
N LEU A 143 -4.80 14.72 0.48
CA LEU A 143 -4.43 13.99 -0.73
C LEU A 143 -4.37 12.47 -0.47
N TYR A 144 -3.63 12.03 0.54
CA TYR A 144 -3.46 10.60 0.81
C TYR A 144 -4.79 9.94 1.20
N VAL A 145 -5.56 10.59 2.05
CA VAL A 145 -6.87 10.10 2.47
C VAL A 145 -7.85 9.97 1.29
N ASN A 146 -7.93 10.98 0.43
CA ASN A 146 -8.77 10.94 -0.77
C ASN A 146 -8.33 9.86 -1.79
N THR A 147 -7.10 9.36 -1.69
CA THR A 147 -6.65 8.19 -2.48
C THR A 147 -6.90 6.86 -1.79
N LEU A 148 -6.98 6.85 -0.46
CA LEU A 148 -7.22 5.65 0.36
C LEU A 148 -8.70 5.31 0.46
N GLU A 149 -9.57 6.30 0.65
CA GLU A 149 -11.02 6.11 0.79
C GLU A 149 -11.62 5.26 -0.34
N PRO A 150 -11.36 5.54 -1.64
CA PRO A 150 -11.95 4.73 -2.71
C PRO A 150 -11.44 3.28 -2.71
N ILE A 151 -10.19 3.07 -2.31
CA ILE A 151 -9.60 1.72 -2.19
C ILE A 151 -10.29 0.93 -1.08
N VAL A 152 -10.43 1.54 0.10
CA VAL A 152 -11.07 0.90 1.26
C VAL A 152 -12.56 0.67 0.99
N HIS A 153 -13.22 1.61 0.31
CA HIS A 153 -14.61 1.45 -0.10
C HIS A 153 -14.78 0.23 -1.03
N LEU A 154 -13.94 0.07 -2.04
CA LEU A 154 -13.97 -1.09 -2.95
C LEU A 154 -13.83 -2.41 -2.18
N LEU A 155 -12.85 -2.49 -1.27
CA LEU A 155 -12.63 -3.69 -0.44
C LEU A 155 -13.82 -3.98 0.49
N SER A 156 -14.52 -2.93 0.93
CA SER A 156 -15.71 -3.05 1.77
C SER A 156 -16.95 -3.45 0.96
N GLU A 157 -17.09 -2.96 -0.27
CA GLU A 157 -18.12 -3.40 -1.21
C GLU A 157 -17.98 -4.90 -1.51
N ASP A 158 -16.76 -5.42 -1.70
CA ASP A 158 -16.52 -6.85 -1.88
C ASP A 158 -17.03 -7.70 -0.69
N ILE A 159 -16.89 -7.17 0.53
CA ILE A 159 -17.44 -7.83 1.74
C ILE A 159 -18.96 -7.83 1.71
N ASN A 160 -19.56 -6.69 1.40
CA ASN A 160 -21.01 -6.55 1.34
C ASN A 160 -21.62 -7.42 0.24
N ASP A 161 -20.96 -7.53 -0.92
CA ASP A 161 -21.35 -8.40 -2.02
C ASP A 161 -21.40 -9.87 -1.58
N VAL A 162 -20.32 -10.36 -0.97
CA VAL A 162 -20.25 -11.72 -0.45
C VAL A 162 -21.24 -11.98 0.69
N ASP A 163 -21.44 -11.02 1.59
CA ASP A 163 -22.40 -11.16 2.70
C ASP A 163 -23.85 -11.19 2.20
N THR A 164 -24.16 -10.48 1.10
CA THR A 164 -25.52 -10.37 0.55
C THR A 164 -25.84 -11.52 -0.39
N ASN A 165 -24.91 -11.83 -1.29
CA ASN A 165 -25.12 -12.77 -2.41
C ASN A 165 -24.51 -14.15 -2.15
N GLY A 166 -23.68 -14.29 -1.11
CA GLY A 166 -22.91 -15.50 -0.85
C GLY A 166 -21.72 -15.64 -1.81
N ARG A 167 -21.07 -16.80 -1.77
CA ARG A 167 -19.98 -17.16 -2.68
C ARG A 167 -20.40 -18.38 -3.49
N ASN A 168 -20.39 -18.25 -4.80
CA ASN A 168 -20.66 -19.38 -5.69
C ASN A 168 -19.34 -20.13 -5.99
N VAL A 169 -18.95 -21.03 -5.08
CA VAL A 169 -17.79 -21.93 -5.23
C VAL A 169 -18.17 -23.35 -4.86
N THR A 170 -17.35 -24.33 -5.24
CA THR A 170 -17.58 -25.72 -4.80
C THR A 170 -17.41 -25.83 -3.28
N LYS A 171 -18.11 -26.78 -2.64
CA LYS A 171 -18.03 -26.98 -1.18
C LYS A 171 -16.59 -27.16 -0.67
N VAL A 172 -15.76 -27.88 -1.44
CA VAL A 172 -14.35 -28.12 -1.11
C VAL A 172 -13.56 -26.80 -1.09
N ILE A 173 -13.80 -25.93 -2.07
CA ILE A 173 -13.18 -24.60 -2.11
C ILE A 173 -13.69 -23.74 -0.95
N GLU A 174 -15.01 -23.76 -0.70
CA GLU A 174 -15.65 -22.99 0.36
C GLU A 174 -15.06 -23.29 1.74
N GLU A 175 -14.95 -24.58 2.08
CA GLU A 175 -14.38 -25.04 3.35
C GLU A 175 -12.94 -24.56 3.57
N ARG A 176 -12.13 -24.51 2.50
CA ARG A 176 -10.73 -24.06 2.56
C ARG A 176 -10.59 -22.54 2.57
N ILE A 177 -11.50 -21.81 1.92
CA ILE A 177 -11.45 -20.35 1.81
C ILE A 177 -12.13 -19.65 2.99
N ASN A 178 -13.11 -20.26 3.66
CA ASN A 178 -13.84 -19.61 4.76
C ASN A 178 -12.96 -19.07 5.89
N PRO A 179 -11.94 -19.79 6.40
CA PRO A 179 -11.03 -19.22 7.40
C PRO A 179 -10.27 -18.00 6.88
N LEU A 180 -9.89 -18.02 5.60
CA LEU A 180 -9.21 -16.90 4.93
C LEU A 180 -10.12 -15.70 4.77
N TRP A 181 -11.41 -15.93 4.46
CA TRP A 181 -12.43 -14.90 4.34
C TRP A 181 -12.68 -14.15 5.65
N MET A 182 -12.77 -14.86 6.77
CA MET A 182 -12.93 -14.20 8.07
C MET A 182 -11.76 -13.27 8.36
N THR A 183 -10.54 -13.73 8.10
CA THR A 183 -9.34 -12.91 8.23
C THR A 183 -9.40 -11.70 7.29
N TRP A 184 -9.79 -11.90 6.02
CA TRP A 184 -9.95 -10.83 5.04
C TRP A 184 -10.89 -9.73 5.54
N ARG A 185 -12.10 -10.12 5.96
CA ARG A 185 -13.12 -9.22 6.49
C ARG A 185 -12.60 -8.40 7.66
N ASP A 186 -12.02 -9.06 8.65
CA ASP A 186 -11.55 -8.41 9.88
C ASP A 186 -10.45 -7.38 9.58
N GLN A 187 -9.53 -7.71 8.66
CA GLN A 187 -8.46 -6.78 8.27
C GLN A 187 -9.00 -5.56 7.52
N VAL A 188 -9.93 -5.73 6.57
CA VAL A 188 -10.53 -4.60 5.82
C VAL A 188 -11.29 -3.67 6.75
N ILE A 189 -12.11 -4.21 7.67
CA ILE A 189 -12.82 -3.40 8.67
C ILE A 189 -11.85 -2.59 9.52
N ALA A 190 -10.75 -3.21 9.94
CA ALA A 190 -9.77 -2.53 10.76
C ALA A 190 -8.93 -1.51 9.99
N ILE A 191 -8.65 -1.72 8.70
CA ILE A 191 -8.10 -0.68 7.81
C ILE A 191 -9.03 0.52 7.74
N ASN A 192 -10.35 0.29 7.55
CA ASN A 192 -11.33 1.38 7.51
C ASN A 192 -11.34 2.18 8.83
N LYS A 193 -11.29 1.49 9.98
CA LYS A 193 -11.18 2.14 11.28
C LYS A 193 -9.90 2.98 11.43
N SER A 194 -8.77 2.50 10.91
CA SER A 194 -7.51 3.25 10.92
C SER A 194 -7.58 4.47 9.99
N LEU A 195 -8.31 4.39 8.88
CA LEU A 195 -8.60 5.56 8.04
C LEU A 195 -9.47 6.60 8.78
N ASP A 196 -10.52 6.16 9.48
CA ASP A 196 -11.34 7.04 10.34
C ASP A 196 -10.50 7.76 11.41
N GLN A 197 -9.51 7.07 11.99
CA GLN A 197 -8.57 7.67 12.95
C GLN A 197 -7.72 8.78 12.31
N VAL A 198 -7.28 8.59 11.06
CA VAL A 198 -6.55 9.63 10.32
C VAL A 198 -7.45 10.83 10.05
N HIS A 199 -8.71 10.62 9.64
CA HIS A 199 -9.68 11.71 9.47
C HIS A 199 -9.91 12.50 10.76
N GLY A 200 -10.17 11.80 11.87
CA GLY A 200 -10.42 12.42 13.17
C GLY A 200 -9.19 13.14 13.73
N SER A 201 -7.99 12.82 13.25
CA SER A 201 -6.73 13.43 13.66
C SER A 201 -6.18 14.41 12.62
N MET A 202 -6.98 14.82 11.64
CA MET A 202 -6.53 15.85 10.72
C MET A 202 -6.25 17.15 11.48
N PRO A 203 -5.11 17.82 11.22
CA PRO A 203 -4.74 19.02 11.94
C PRO A 203 -5.77 20.14 11.71
N VAL A 204 -6.20 20.73 12.83
CA VAL A 204 -7.10 21.88 12.89
C VAL A 204 -6.42 22.92 13.78
N GLY A 205 -6.13 24.11 13.25
CA GLY A 205 -5.46 25.17 14.00
C GLY A 205 -3.96 25.29 13.69
N ASP A 206 -3.21 25.84 14.63
CA ASP A 206 -1.79 26.20 14.46
C ASP A 206 -0.86 24.97 14.58
N GLU A 207 0.42 25.12 14.20
CA GLU A 207 1.37 24.01 14.07
C GLU A 207 1.64 23.25 15.38
N GLU A 208 1.60 23.90 16.55
CA GLU A 208 1.85 23.23 17.83
C GLU A 208 0.69 22.33 18.27
N GLU A 209 -0.56 22.76 18.08
CA GLU A 209 -1.76 21.94 18.35
C GLU A 209 -1.85 20.74 17.39
N SER A 210 -1.32 20.93 16.17
CA SER A 210 -1.32 19.91 15.12
C SER A 210 -0.28 18.81 15.33
N ALA A 211 0.79 19.06 16.10
CA ALA A 211 1.89 18.11 16.31
C ALA A 211 1.48 16.90 17.19
N ASP A 212 0.46 17.05 18.04
CA ASP A 212 -0.08 15.96 18.86
C ASP A 212 -0.76 14.87 17.99
N SER A 213 -1.15 15.21 16.76
CA SER A 213 -1.79 14.30 15.81
C SER A 213 -0.80 13.31 15.16
N ASN A 214 0.51 13.61 15.18
CA ASN A 214 1.54 12.82 14.51
C ASN A 214 1.55 11.37 14.99
N SER A 215 1.48 11.15 16.32
CA SER A 215 1.53 9.80 16.89
C SER A 215 0.33 8.96 16.45
N VAL A 216 -0.86 9.57 16.39
CA VAL A 216 -2.09 8.88 15.99
C VAL A 216 -2.03 8.52 14.51
N ILE A 217 -1.67 9.47 13.65
CA ILE A 217 -1.58 9.25 12.20
C ILE A 217 -0.49 8.22 11.88
N ALA A 218 0.69 8.31 12.49
CA ALA A 218 1.77 7.35 12.25
C ALA A 218 1.39 5.92 12.66
N LYS A 219 0.72 5.75 13.81
CA LYS A 219 0.24 4.43 14.26
C LYS A 219 -0.85 3.88 13.35
N ALA A 220 -1.82 4.71 12.97
CA ALA A 220 -2.88 4.30 12.05
C ALA A 220 -2.31 3.90 10.67
N ALA A 221 -1.32 4.65 10.17
CA ALA A 221 -0.62 4.32 8.94
C ALA A 221 0.14 2.99 9.02
N LEU A 222 0.87 2.76 10.12
CA LEU A 222 1.56 1.49 10.36
C LEU A 222 0.58 0.31 10.42
N ASP A 223 -0.54 0.49 11.12
CA ASP A 223 -1.59 -0.52 11.22
C ASP A 223 -2.19 -0.83 9.83
N MET A 224 -2.56 0.19 9.03
CA MET A 224 -3.02 -0.02 7.65
C MET A 224 -2.02 -0.80 6.80
N PHE A 225 -0.73 -0.47 6.90
CA PHE A 225 0.33 -1.17 6.16
C PHE A 225 0.42 -2.65 6.55
N GLN A 226 0.49 -2.95 7.85
CA GLN A 226 0.58 -4.32 8.36
C GLN A 226 -0.64 -5.16 7.98
N ARG A 227 -1.84 -4.58 8.07
CA ARG A 227 -3.07 -5.26 7.66
C ARG A 227 -3.09 -5.53 6.16
N ALA A 228 -2.63 -4.60 5.34
CA ALA A 228 -2.51 -4.81 3.91
C ALA A 228 -1.48 -5.90 3.54
N GLU A 229 -0.40 -6.05 4.32
CA GLU A 229 0.52 -7.19 4.18
C GLU A 229 -0.15 -8.52 4.52
N GLU A 230 -0.95 -8.58 5.59
CA GLU A 230 -1.73 -9.77 5.92
C GLU A 230 -2.78 -10.10 4.85
N LEU A 231 -3.47 -9.09 4.30
CA LEU A 231 -4.39 -9.26 3.18
C LEU A 231 -3.69 -9.84 1.94
N GLU A 232 -2.45 -9.42 1.63
CA GLU A 232 -1.69 -9.99 0.51
C GLU A 232 -1.35 -11.47 0.75
N LYS A 233 -1.02 -11.85 1.99
CA LYS A 233 -0.80 -13.27 2.37
C LYS A 233 -2.09 -14.08 2.22
N VAL A 234 -3.22 -13.55 2.66
CA VAL A 234 -4.55 -14.17 2.52
C VAL A 234 -4.90 -14.35 1.05
N ARG A 235 -4.77 -13.30 0.25
CA ARG A 235 -5.02 -13.30 -1.20
C ARG A 235 -4.16 -14.34 -1.92
N TYR A 236 -2.86 -14.41 -1.59
CA TYR A 236 -1.95 -15.39 -2.18
C TYR A 236 -2.36 -16.83 -1.85
N ARG A 237 -2.72 -17.11 -0.59
CA ARG A 237 -3.21 -18.44 -0.17
C ARG A 237 -4.51 -18.82 -0.86
N ALA A 238 -5.45 -17.88 -0.99
CA ALA A 238 -6.69 -18.11 -1.71
C ALA A 238 -6.44 -18.45 -3.19
N ALA A 239 -5.53 -17.73 -3.85
CA ALA A 239 -5.15 -18.03 -5.23
C ALA A 239 -4.56 -19.45 -5.38
N LEU A 240 -3.69 -19.88 -4.45
CA LEU A 240 -3.14 -21.23 -4.47
C LEU A 240 -4.22 -22.31 -4.33
N ILE A 241 -5.16 -22.13 -3.39
CA ILE A 241 -6.29 -23.05 -3.19
C ILE A 241 -7.12 -23.15 -4.47
N LEU A 242 -7.50 -22.01 -5.06
CA LEU A 242 -8.30 -22.00 -6.29
C LEU A 242 -7.58 -22.68 -7.45
N ILE A 243 -6.28 -22.37 -7.67
CA ILE A 243 -5.50 -23.02 -8.73
C ILE A 243 -5.41 -24.53 -8.52
N GLU A 244 -5.20 -24.98 -7.28
CA GLU A 244 -5.11 -26.40 -6.94
C GLU A 244 -6.43 -27.13 -7.24
N GLU A 245 -7.56 -26.61 -6.76
CA GLU A 245 -8.86 -27.25 -6.92
C GLU A 245 -9.35 -27.21 -8.36
N TYR A 246 -9.19 -26.10 -9.08
CA TYR A 246 -9.56 -26.02 -10.49
C TYR A 246 -8.75 -26.97 -11.39
N LYS A 247 -7.50 -27.25 -11.04
CA LYS A 247 -6.69 -28.27 -11.73
C LYS A 247 -7.22 -29.68 -11.46
N LYS A 248 -7.62 -30.00 -10.23
CA LYS A 248 -8.23 -31.29 -9.87
C LYS A 248 -9.56 -31.50 -10.61
N ASP A 249 -10.39 -30.46 -10.66
CA ASP A 249 -11.68 -30.50 -11.37
C ASP A 249 -11.50 -30.68 -12.89
N ALA A 250 -10.47 -30.07 -13.48
CA ALA A 250 -10.16 -30.27 -14.89
C ALA A 250 -9.67 -31.71 -15.17
N ALA A 251 -8.84 -32.28 -14.30
CA ALA A 251 -8.34 -33.65 -14.43
C ALA A 251 -9.46 -34.71 -14.30
N THR A 252 -10.40 -34.52 -13.37
CA THR A 252 -11.54 -35.43 -13.19
C THR A 252 -12.49 -35.41 -14.38
N LYS A 253 -12.80 -34.22 -14.92
CA LYS A 253 -13.63 -34.07 -16.14
C LYS A 253 -12.96 -34.60 -17.41
N GLY A 254 -11.63 -34.48 -17.52
CA GLY A 254 -10.86 -35.03 -18.64
C GLY A 254 -10.81 -36.56 -18.63
N THR A 255 -10.91 -37.20 -17.46
CA THR A 255 -10.86 -38.67 -17.33
C THR A 255 -12.22 -39.33 -17.63
N SER A 256 -13.34 -38.62 -17.43
CA SER A 256 -14.69 -39.12 -17.75
C SER A 256 -15.05 -39.12 -19.25
N ALA A 257 -14.20 -38.58 -20.12
CA ALA A 257 -14.48 -38.41 -21.55
C ALA A 257 -13.86 -39.49 -22.46
N SER A 258 -13.35 -40.60 -21.91
CA SER A 258 -12.84 -41.72 -22.72
C SER A 258 -13.96 -42.72 -23.01
N PRO A 259 -14.49 -42.82 -24.25
CA PRO A 259 -15.49 -43.83 -24.56
C PRO A 259 -14.80 -45.20 -24.63
N ALA A 260 -15.36 -46.16 -23.91
CA ALA A 260 -15.06 -47.56 -24.11
C ALA A 260 -15.55 -47.98 -25.50
N THR A 261 -14.64 -47.98 -26.47
CA THR A 261 -14.85 -48.71 -27.73
C THR A 261 -14.65 -50.20 -27.46
N LYS A 262 -15.76 -50.93 -27.44
CA LYS A 262 -15.82 -52.36 -27.73
C LYS A 262 -16.38 -52.53 -29.13
#